data_AF-A0A3D3JLH7-F1
#
_entry.id   AF-A0A3D3JLH7-F1
#
_cell.length_a   1.000
_cell.length_b   1.000
_cell.length_c   1.000
_cell.angle_alpha   90.00
_cell.angle_beta   90.00
_cell.angle_gamma   90.00
#
_symmetry.space_group_name_H-M   'P 1'
#
loop_
_entity.id
_entity.type
_entity.pdbx_description
1 polymer ?
#
loop_
_entity_poly.entity_id
_entity_poly.type
_entity_poly.pdbx_seq_one_letter_code
_entity_poly.pdbx_strand_id
1 'polypeptide(L)'
;MLIQRPSQGPTSGYMATFRSRMLAICAQKYFHQISTVLPHYIRLQGPLILREVAVVTEQQHNNNSQTQGKNIMTTTDFSYLKQHGIQYLYHFTSKRNLKSINAMGGLWSKQQLDNRGVLYIAGGDACSRGLDARKGLLDFIHLSLCPEHPMKYAIQTAGRVEDPVTIKISIHELERQSLYVLYANDNAASNRAVIDGNAPFILPPDHLQLLANDEQRQRVAIVERKYKFQAEVLVRTHLSVNITAENIL
;
A
#
# COMPACT_ATOMS: atom_id res chain seq x y z
N MET A 1 -53.71 -6.06 -44.44
CA MET A 1 -52.41 -6.67 -44.11
C MET A 1 -51.64 -5.64 -43.28
N LEU A 2 -51.68 -5.78 -41.96
CA LEU A 2 -51.16 -4.80 -41.00
C LEU A 2 -49.64 -4.94 -40.87
N ILE A 3 -48.90 -3.89 -41.20
CA ILE A 3 -47.45 -3.79 -40.98
C ILE A 3 -47.23 -3.12 -39.62
N GLN A 4 -46.84 -3.89 -38.60
CA GLN A 4 -46.39 -3.37 -37.31
C GLN A 4 -44.85 -3.30 -37.27
N ARG A 5 -44.31 -2.11 -36.96
CA ARG A 5 -42.89 -1.91 -36.61
C ARG A 5 -42.70 -2.28 -35.13
N PRO A 6 -41.60 -2.97 -34.73
CA PRO A 6 -41.25 -3.07 -33.33
C PRO A 6 -40.45 -1.84 -32.87
N SER A 7 -40.70 -1.52 -31.60
CA SER A 7 -40.30 -0.36 -30.82
C SER A 7 -38.82 -0.33 -30.42
N GLN A 8 -38.31 0.89 -30.29
CA GLN A 8 -37.08 1.27 -29.58
C GLN A 8 -37.04 0.68 -28.16
N GLY A 9 -35.97 -0.05 -27.82
CA GLY A 9 -35.69 -0.56 -26.47
C GLY A 9 -34.84 0.42 -25.64
N PRO A 10 -34.96 0.45 -24.31
CA PRO A 10 -34.29 1.45 -23.49
C PRO A 10 -32.80 1.15 -23.30
N THR A 11 -32.00 2.18 -23.57
CA THR A 11 -30.61 2.36 -23.21
C THR A 11 -30.41 2.55 -21.70
N SER A 12 -29.24 2.13 -21.20
CA SER A 12 -28.60 2.59 -19.94
C SER A 12 -29.26 2.13 -18.63
N GLY A 13 -28.89 0.93 -18.18
CA GLY A 13 -29.26 0.42 -16.84
C GLY A 13 -28.49 -0.82 -16.36
N TYR A 14 -27.82 -1.54 -17.26
CA TYR A 14 -27.16 -2.82 -16.96
C TYR A 14 -25.71 -2.73 -16.46
N MET A 15 -25.08 -1.55 -16.50
CA MET A 15 -23.70 -1.35 -16.00
C MET A 15 -23.63 -0.90 -14.53
N ALA A 16 -24.74 -0.43 -13.95
CA ALA A 16 -24.80 0.02 -12.55
C ALA A 16 -25.09 -1.13 -11.56
N THR A 17 -25.77 -2.19 -12.00
CA THR A 17 -26.15 -3.33 -11.14
C THR A 17 -25.07 -4.41 -10.99
N PHE A 18 -24.04 -4.41 -11.84
CA PHE A 18 -22.91 -5.35 -11.72
C PHE A 18 -21.90 -4.92 -10.65
N ARG A 19 -21.72 -3.60 -10.43
CA ARG A 19 -20.84 -3.06 -9.38
C ARG A 19 -21.37 -3.31 -7.97
N SER A 20 -22.69 -3.26 -7.77
CA SER A 20 -23.31 -3.47 -6.44
C SER A 20 -23.35 -4.95 -6.01
N ARG A 21 -23.43 -5.90 -6.96
CA ARG A 21 -23.41 -7.35 -6.64
C ARG A 21 -22.01 -7.85 -6.27
N MET A 22 -20.95 -7.31 -6.86
CA MET A 22 -19.56 -7.67 -6.53
C MET A 22 -19.14 -7.21 -5.12
N LEU A 23 -19.59 -6.03 -4.67
CA LEU A 23 -19.40 -5.55 -3.29
C LEU A 23 -20.12 -6.44 -2.27
N ALA A 24 -21.31 -6.97 -2.60
CA ALA A 24 -22.08 -7.85 -1.72
C ALA A 24 -21.45 -9.24 -1.53
N ILE A 25 -20.84 -9.82 -2.57
CA ILE A 25 -20.14 -11.12 -2.48
C ILE A 25 -18.92 -11.03 -1.54
N CYS A 26 -18.24 -9.88 -1.50
CA CYS A 26 -17.16 -9.64 -0.54
C CYS A 26 -17.66 -9.52 0.90
N ALA A 27 -18.83 -8.91 1.16
CA ALA A 27 -19.40 -8.84 2.50
C ALA A 27 -19.80 -10.23 3.04
N GLN A 28 -20.34 -11.09 2.17
CA GLN A 28 -20.89 -12.39 2.58
C GLN A 28 -19.80 -13.43 2.92
N LYS A 29 -18.57 -13.29 2.39
CA LYS A 29 -17.47 -14.22 2.69
C LYS A 29 -16.78 -13.98 4.03
N TYR A 30 -16.96 -12.81 4.63
CA TYR A 30 -16.31 -12.41 5.89
C TYR A 30 -17.27 -12.14 7.05
N PHE A 31 -18.59 -12.13 6.81
CA PHE A 31 -19.60 -11.95 7.87
C PHE A 31 -19.74 -13.19 8.79
N HIS A 32 -19.37 -14.38 8.31
CA HIS A 32 -19.48 -15.63 9.09
C HIS A 32 -18.33 -15.94 10.04
N GLN A 33 -17.37 -15.02 10.25
CA GLN A 33 -16.31 -15.19 11.26
C GLN A 33 -16.27 -14.09 12.33
N ILE A 34 -17.31 -13.26 12.43
CA ILE A 34 -17.46 -12.31 13.54
C ILE A 34 -18.85 -12.51 14.14
N SER A 35 -19.07 -13.67 14.75
CA SER A 35 -20.22 -13.90 15.61
C SER A 35 -19.89 -14.98 16.64
N THR A 36 -18.87 -14.73 17.45
CA THR A 36 -18.71 -15.22 18.83
C THR A 36 -17.35 -14.75 19.32
N VAL A 37 -17.31 -13.64 20.07
CA VAL A 37 -16.52 -13.40 21.32
C VAL A 37 -16.74 -11.93 21.73
N LEU A 38 -17.57 -11.80 22.76
CA LEU A 38 -17.76 -10.72 23.75
C LEU A 38 -18.02 -9.23 23.35
N PRO A 39 -19.23 -8.73 23.69
CA PRO A 39 -19.56 -7.32 23.87
C PRO A 39 -19.46 -6.93 25.35
N HIS A 40 -18.60 -5.99 25.74
CA HIS A 40 -18.75 -5.22 26.99
C HIS A 40 -17.73 -4.08 27.09
N TYR A 41 -17.93 -3.00 26.35
CA TYR A 41 -17.74 -1.62 26.82
C TYR A 41 -18.23 -0.67 25.73
N ILE A 42 -18.68 0.52 26.10
CA ILE A 42 -19.35 1.54 25.26
C ILE A 42 -20.87 1.40 25.27
N ARG A 43 -21.44 1.71 26.43
CA ARG A 43 -22.63 2.55 26.51
C ARG A 43 -22.58 3.27 27.84
N LEU A 44 -22.26 4.57 27.81
CA LEU A 44 -22.83 5.66 28.61
C LEU A 44 -21.88 6.88 28.59
N GLN A 45 -22.44 8.03 28.21
CA GLN A 45 -21.92 9.40 28.31
C GLN A 45 -20.85 9.86 27.29
N GLY A 46 -21.28 10.63 26.28
CA GLY A 46 -20.55 11.86 25.94
C GLY A 46 -21.11 13.02 26.77
N PRO A 47 -20.59 14.25 26.73
CA PRO A 47 -19.27 14.75 26.36
C PRO A 47 -18.63 15.48 27.57
N LEU A 48 -17.72 14.84 28.29
CA LEU A 48 -17.05 15.43 29.47
C LEU A 48 -15.67 14.79 29.64
N ILE A 49 -14.68 15.23 28.85
CA ILE A 49 -13.26 15.46 29.23
C ILE A 49 -12.66 16.31 28.09
N LEU A 50 -13.04 17.58 28.01
CA LEU A 50 -12.32 18.62 27.25
C LEU A 50 -11.89 19.77 28.17
N ARG A 51 -11.80 19.53 29.49
CA ARG A 51 -11.44 20.56 30.48
C ARG A 51 -10.39 20.17 31.52
N GLU A 52 -9.87 18.94 31.52
CA GLU A 52 -8.87 18.49 32.52
C GLU A 52 -7.46 18.20 31.98
N VAL A 53 -7.18 18.51 30.70
CA VAL A 53 -5.80 18.50 30.18
C VAL A 53 -5.20 19.91 30.07
N ALA A 54 -5.98 20.95 30.41
CA ALA A 54 -5.58 22.35 30.24
C ALA A 54 -5.10 23.06 31.52
N VAL A 55 -4.96 22.38 32.67
CA VAL A 55 -4.70 23.03 33.97
C VAL A 55 -3.50 22.47 34.75
N VAL A 56 -2.75 21.49 34.21
CA VAL A 56 -1.65 20.83 34.97
C VAL A 56 -0.23 21.17 34.47
N THR A 57 -0.02 22.22 33.66
CA THR A 57 1.35 22.56 33.20
C THR A 57 1.82 24.00 33.44
N GLU A 58 1.15 24.79 34.29
CA GLU A 58 1.61 26.17 34.54
C GLU A 58 2.32 26.41 35.88
N GLN A 59 2.44 25.41 36.76
CA GLN A 59 3.16 25.61 38.02
C GLN A 59 3.97 24.39 38.41
N GLN A 60 5.10 24.14 37.72
CA GLN A 60 6.40 24.01 38.39
C GLN A 60 7.52 24.45 37.43
N HIS A 61 8.31 25.36 37.98
CA HIS A 61 9.36 26.16 37.38
C HIS A 61 10.51 25.34 36.78
N ASN A 62 11.06 25.91 35.70
CA ASN A 62 12.50 26.09 35.47
C ASN A 62 13.41 24.96 35.95
N ASN A 63 13.93 24.16 35.00
CA ASN A 63 15.37 24.11 34.77
C ASN A 63 15.69 23.46 33.41
N ASN A 64 16.42 24.24 32.61
CA ASN A 64 17.32 23.81 31.55
C ASN A 64 16.77 23.17 30.26
N SER A 65 16.91 23.99 29.21
CA SER A 65 17.49 23.64 27.91
C SER A 65 16.50 23.33 26.78
N GLN A 66 16.28 24.37 25.98
CA GLN A 66 16.13 24.29 24.52
C GLN A 66 15.12 23.25 24.02
N THR A 67 13.83 23.57 24.16
CA THR A 67 12.84 23.12 23.18
C THR A 67 13.07 23.88 21.88
N GLN A 68 14.11 23.50 21.14
CA GLN A 68 14.06 23.64 19.69
C GLN A 68 12.78 22.92 19.25
N GLY A 69 11.86 23.65 18.63
CA GLY A 69 10.75 23.03 17.94
C GLY A 69 11.34 21.94 17.05
N LYS A 70 11.05 20.68 17.37
CA LYS A 70 11.32 19.58 16.45
C LYS A 70 10.44 19.84 15.25
N ASN A 71 11.00 20.60 14.32
CA ASN A 71 10.62 20.59 12.93
C ASN A 71 10.72 19.11 12.55
N ILE A 72 9.60 18.40 12.51
CA ILE A 72 9.55 17.00 12.10
C ILE A 72 9.85 17.03 10.61
N MET A 73 11.13 17.13 10.30
CA MET A 73 11.65 16.97 8.96
C MET A 73 11.49 15.48 8.69
N THR A 74 10.37 15.09 8.09
CA THR A 74 10.16 13.74 7.54
C THR A 74 11.09 13.60 6.33
N THR A 75 12.39 13.60 6.60
CA THR A 75 13.42 13.35 5.61
C THR A 75 13.45 11.85 5.43
N THR A 76 13.43 11.44 4.18
CA THR A 76 13.50 10.04 3.79
C THR A 76 14.82 9.44 4.27
N ASP A 77 14.79 8.67 5.36
CA ASP A 77 15.98 7.98 5.87
C ASP A 77 15.87 6.47 5.61
N PHE A 78 16.61 5.98 4.62
CA PHE A 78 16.72 4.56 4.33
C PHE A 78 17.96 3.91 4.95
N SER A 79 18.68 4.61 5.85
CA SER A 79 19.91 4.11 6.47
C SER A 79 19.69 2.79 7.21
N TYR A 80 18.56 2.63 7.89
CA TYR A 80 18.19 1.37 8.55
C TYR A 80 18.10 0.20 7.55
N LEU A 81 17.42 0.41 6.42
CA LEU A 81 17.31 -0.61 5.37
C LEU A 81 18.70 -0.98 4.80
N LYS A 82 19.52 0.04 4.49
CA LYS A 82 20.88 -0.14 3.95
C LYS A 82 21.78 -0.90 4.92
N GLN A 83 21.75 -0.55 6.20
CA GLN A 83 22.52 -1.21 7.25
C GLN A 83 22.20 -2.70 7.36
N HIS A 84 20.98 -3.09 7.01
CA HIS A 84 20.53 -4.48 7.01
C HIS A 84 20.52 -5.14 5.60
N GLY A 85 21.27 -4.56 4.65
CA GLY A 85 21.55 -5.18 3.36
C GLY A 85 20.55 -4.88 2.25
N ILE A 86 19.45 -4.17 2.53
CA ILE A 86 18.51 -3.76 1.48
C ILE A 86 19.14 -2.62 0.69
N GLN A 87 19.35 -2.84 -0.62
CA GLN A 87 19.91 -1.85 -1.54
C GLN A 87 18.89 -1.39 -2.60
N TYR A 88 17.81 -2.16 -2.77
CA TYR A 88 16.81 -1.94 -3.79
C TYR A 88 15.42 -2.17 -3.22
N LEU A 89 14.46 -1.41 -3.73
CA LEU A 89 13.03 -1.66 -3.58
C LEU A 89 12.45 -2.05 -4.93
N TYR A 90 11.30 -2.73 -4.92
CA TYR A 90 10.74 -3.35 -6.12
C TYR A 90 9.29 -2.98 -6.32
N HIS A 91 8.90 -2.66 -7.55
CA HIS A 91 7.51 -2.43 -7.92
C HIS A 91 7.11 -3.40 -9.03
N PHE A 92 6.15 -4.28 -8.78
CA PHE A 92 5.61 -5.15 -9.83
C PHE A 92 4.39 -4.50 -10.49
N THR A 93 4.33 -4.57 -11.81
CA THR A 93 3.27 -3.93 -12.63
C THR A 93 3.10 -4.67 -13.96
N SER A 94 2.10 -4.32 -14.77
CA SER A 94 2.01 -4.80 -16.16
C SER A 94 3.05 -4.10 -17.04
N LYS A 95 3.68 -4.84 -17.96
CA LYS A 95 4.57 -4.27 -18.97
C LYS A 95 3.89 -3.17 -19.79
N ARG A 96 2.56 -3.24 -19.99
CA ARG A 96 1.77 -2.22 -20.69
C ARG A 96 1.74 -0.87 -19.97
N ASN A 97 1.99 -0.84 -18.66
CA ASN A 97 2.05 0.40 -17.88
C ASN A 97 3.39 1.13 -18.03
N LEU A 98 4.45 0.48 -18.52
CA LEU A 98 5.80 1.08 -18.55
C LEU A 98 5.85 2.39 -19.36
N LYS A 99 5.13 2.44 -20.48
CA LYS A 99 5.08 3.64 -21.34
C LYS A 99 4.46 4.84 -20.60
N SER A 100 3.34 4.63 -19.90
CA SER A 100 2.69 5.72 -19.16
C SER A 100 3.49 6.11 -17.91
N ILE A 101 4.11 5.16 -17.21
CA ILE A 101 5.02 5.44 -16.09
C ILE A 101 6.14 6.40 -16.53
N ASN A 102 6.85 6.08 -17.62
CA ASN A 102 7.92 6.96 -18.11
C ASN A 102 7.39 8.31 -18.62
N ALA A 103 6.26 8.32 -19.33
CA ALA A 103 5.66 9.57 -19.81
C ALA A 103 5.20 10.50 -18.69
N MET A 104 4.87 9.94 -17.52
CA MET A 104 4.47 10.68 -16.32
C MET A 104 5.64 11.00 -15.38
N GLY A 105 6.88 10.72 -15.78
CA GLY A 105 8.07 10.98 -14.98
C GLY A 105 8.15 10.09 -13.74
N GLY A 106 7.63 8.86 -13.78
CA GLY A 106 7.78 7.87 -12.72
C GLY A 106 6.49 7.23 -12.25
N LEU A 107 6.54 6.64 -11.06
CA LEU A 107 5.42 5.93 -10.45
C LEU A 107 4.49 6.92 -9.75
N TRP A 108 3.19 6.72 -9.90
CA TRP A 108 2.15 7.49 -9.23
C TRP A 108 1.25 6.56 -8.42
N SER A 109 0.75 7.05 -7.29
CA SER A 109 -0.24 6.31 -6.50
C SER A 109 -1.52 6.07 -7.32
N LYS A 110 -2.27 5.01 -6.99
CA LYS A 110 -3.50 4.66 -7.70
C LYS A 110 -4.49 5.84 -7.71
N GLN A 111 -4.65 6.51 -6.57
CA GLN A 111 -5.51 7.69 -6.46
C GLN A 111 -5.10 8.81 -7.42
N GLN A 112 -3.80 9.06 -7.58
CA GLN A 112 -3.30 10.10 -8.49
C GLN A 112 -3.48 9.74 -9.96
N LEU A 113 -3.37 8.46 -10.31
CA LEU A 113 -3.68 7.96 -11.66
C LEU A 113 -5.16 8.16 -11.99
N ASP A 114 -6.05 7.78 -11.07
CA ASP A 114 -7.50 7.95 -11.25
C ASP A 114 -7.89 9.42 -11.38
N ASN A 115 -7.36 10.27 -10.51
CA ASN A 115 -7.63 11.72 -10.52
C ASN A 115 -7.17 12.38 -11.83
N ARG A 116 -6.16 11.83 -12.50
CA ARG A 116 -5.64 12.32 -13.80
C ARG A 116 -6.30 11.63 -15.00
N GLY A 117 -7.20 10.68 -14.79
CA GLY A 117 -7.82 9.90 -15.87
C GLY A 117 -6.81 9.02 -16.63
N VAL A 118 -5.71 8.63 -16.00
CA VAL A 118 -4.69 7.78 -16.63
C VAL A 118 -5.17 6.34 -16.61
N LEU A 119 -5.24 5.72 -17.79
CA LEU A 119 -5.55 4.30 -17.90
C LEU A 119 -4.33 3.46 -17.52
N TYR A 120 -4.53 2.49 -16.64
CA TYR A 120 -3.49 1.57 -16.20
C TYR A 120 -4.08 0.19 -15.88
N ILE A 121 -3.26 -0.85 -15.99
CA ILE A 121 -3.61 -2.20 -15.55
C ILE A 121 -3.23 -2.33 -14.09
N ALA A 122 -4.24 -2.41 -13.22
CA ALA A 122 -4.03 -2.52 -11.77
C ALA A 122 -3.60 -3.94 -11.37
N GLY A 123 -2.61 -4.04 -10.47
CA GLY A 123 -2.28 -5.31 -9.82
C GLY A 123 -3.31 -5.74 -8.77
N GLY A 124 -3.92 -4.80 -8.05
CA GLY A 124 -4.96 -5.08 -7.06
C GLY A 124 -6.36 -5.20 -7.66
N ASP A 125 -7.25 -5.92 -6.98
CA ASP A 125 -8.69 -5.93 -7.30
C ASP A 125 -9.45 -4.86 -6.49
N ALA A 126 -10.77 -4.81 -6.69
CA ALA A 126 -11.66 -3.90 -5.96
C ALA A 126 -11.60 -4.11 -4.43
N CYS A 127 -11.36 -5.34 -3.97
CA CYS A 127 -11.25 -5.63 -2.53
C CYS A 127 -9.97 -5.01 -1.96
N SER A 128 -8.82 -5.25 -2.60
CA SER A 128 -7.55 -4.62 -2.23
C SER A 128 -7.65 -3.10 -2.25
N ARG A 129 -8.29 -2.53 -3.28
CA ARG A 129 -8.53 -1.09 -3.35
C ARG A 129 -9.40 -0.57 -2.21
N GLY A 130 -10.44 -1.32 -1.81
CA GLY A 130 -11.28 -0.98 -0.68
C GLY A 130 -10.54 -1.07 0.67
N LEU A 131 -9.58 -1.99 0.81
CA LEU A 131 -8.70 -2.08 1.97
C LEU A 131 -7.75 -0.88 2.06
N ASP A 132 -7.10 -0.53 0.96
CA ASP A 132 -6.24 0.66 0.87
C ASP A 132 -7.03 1.92 1.25
N ALA A 133 -8.29 2.05 0.77
CA ALA A 133 -9.17 3.16 1.11
C ALA A 133 -9.45 3.27 2.61
N ARG A 134 -9.82 2.13 3.25
CA ARG A 134 -10.10 2.11 4.70
C ARG A 134 -8.88 2.44 5.55
N LYS A 135 -7.68 2.16 5.04
CA LYS A 135 -6.41 2.43 5.72
C LYS A 135 -5.77 3.76 5.34
N GLY A 136 -6.39 4.56 4.46
CA GLY A 136 -5.81 5.82 3.98
C GLY A 136 -4.59 5.66 3.07
N LEU A 137 -4.43 4.50 2.43
CA LEU A 137 -3.25 4.14 1.61
C LEU A 137 -3.44 4.37 0.11
N LEU A 138 -4.59 4.87 -0.34
CA LEU A 138 -4.87 5.08 -1.77
C LEU A 138 -3.88 6.05 -2.45
N ASP A 139 -3.35 7.00 -1.67
CA ASP A 139 -2.34 7.96 -2.13
C ASP A 139 -0.90 7.45 -1.96
N PHE A 140 -0.69 6.14 -1.80
CA PHE A 140 0.64 5.55 -1.67
C PHE A 140 0.97 4.60 -2.82
N ILE A 141 2.25 4.59 -3.18
CA ILE A 141 2.90 3.65 -4.06
C ILE A 141 3.46 2.54 -3.18
N HIS A 142 3.08 1.30 -3.45
CA HIS A 142 3.57 0.15 -2.71
C HIS A 142 4.83 -0.40 -3.38
N LEU A 143 5.90 -0.49 -2.60
CA LEU A 143 7.17 -1.08 -3.00
C LEU A 143 7.46 -2.29 -2.11
N SER A 144 7.96 -3.37 -2.70
CA SER A 144 8.42 -4.56 -1.99
C SER A 144 9.90 -4.46 -1.64
N LEU A 145 10.28 -5.11 -0.55
CA LEU A 145 11.68 -5.28 -0.11
C LEU A 145 12.41 -6.42 -0.85
N CYS A 146 11.72 -7.22 -1.67
CA CYS A 146 12.33 -8.27 -2.50
C CYS A 146 11.64 -8.41 -3.87
N PRO A 147 12.31 -8.99 -4.88
CA PRO A 147 11.71 -9.09 -6.22
C PRO A 147 10.62 -10.16 -6.34
N GLU A 148 10.62 -11.17 -5.47
CA GLU A 148 9.67 -12.30 -5.48
C GLU A 148 8.46 -12.07 -4.56
N HIS A 149 7.89 -10.87 -4.57
CA HIS A 149 6.74 -10.54 -3.73
C HIS A 149 5.55 -11.50 -3.98
N PRO A 150 4.97 -12.14 -2.94
CA PRO A 150 3.93 -13.16 -3.11
C PRO A 150 2.70 -12.70 -3.91
N MET A 151 2.35 -11.40 -3.84
CA MET A 151 1.23 -10.86 -4.60
C MET A 151 1.46 -10.85 -6.11
N LYS A 152 2.72 -10.84 -6.60
CA LYS A 152 3.01 -10.93 -8.04
C LYS A 152 2.45 -12.23 -8.62
N TYR A 153 2.71 -13.36 -7.94
CA TYR A 153 2.20 -14.68 -8.35
C TYR A 153 0.68 -14.79 -8.25
N ALA A 154 0.07 -14.18 -7.22
CA ALA A 154 -1.39 -14.17 -7.07
C ALA A 154 -2.10 -13.45 -8.24
N ILE A 155 -1.48 -12.39 -8.76
CA ILE A 155 -2.05 -11.59 -9.85
C ILE A 155 -1.89 -12.30 -11.20
N GLN A 156 -0.74 -12.95 -11.41
CA GLN A 156 -0.48 -13.82 -12.56
C GLN A 156 -1.48 -14.97 -12.63
N THR A 157 -1.60 -15.72 -11.54
CA THR A 157 -2.47 -16.91 -11.48
C THR A 157 -3.95 -16.55 -11.61
N ALA A 158 -4.36 -15.36 -11.16
CA ALA A 158 -5.70 -14.85 -11.35
C ALA A 158 -5.99 -14.33 -12.77
N GLY A 159 -5.00 -14.35 -13.68
CA GLY A 159 -5.14 -13.86 -15.06
C GLY A 159 -5.39 -12.35 -15.18
N ARG A 160 -5.07 -11.58 -14.14
CA ARG A 160 -5.36 -10.13 -14.09
C ARG A 160 -4.30 -9.31 -14.81
N VAL A 161 -3.05 -9.80 -14.79
CA VAL A 161 -1.91 -9.22 -15.49
C VAL A 161 -1.21 -10.33 -16.24
N GLU A 162 -1.28 -10.29 -17.57
CA GLU A 162 -0.68 -11.28 -18.46
C GLU A 162 0.85 -11.16 -18.52
N ASP A 163 1.36 -9.94 -18.45
CA ASP A 163 2.75 -9.57 -18.71
C ASP A 163 3.40 -8.81 -17.53
N PRO A 164 3.43 -9.38 -16.32
CA PRO A 164 3.97 -8.67 -15.18
C PRO A 164 5.48 -8.56 -15.26
N VAL A 165 5.96 -7.37 -14.99
CA VAL A 165 7.36 -7.02 -14.87
C VAL A 165 7.63 -6.52 -13.47
N THR A 166 8.86 -6.68 -12.99
CA THR A 166 9.29 -6.10 -11.72
C THR A 166 10.32 -5.01 -12.01
N ILE A 167 10.01 -3.79 -11.57
CA ILE A 167 10.91 -2.63 -11.63
C ILE A 167 11.76 -2.65 -10.36
N LYS A 168 13.08 -2.66 -10.52
CA LYS A 168 14.10 -2.56 -9.48
C LYS A 168 14.55 -1.10 -9.35
N ILE A 169 14.41 -0.55 -8.14
CA ILE A 169 14.67 0.86 -7.82
C ILE A 169 15.74 0.91 -6.75
N SER A 170 16.86 1.60 -7.02
CA SER A 170 17.95 1.74 -6.03
C SER A 170 17.54 2.69 -4.91
N ILE A 171 17.83 2.33 -3.65
CA ILE A 171 17.67 3.23 -2.51
C ILE A 171 18.44 4.54 -2.74
N HIS A 172 19.60 4.50 -3.39
CA HIS A 172 20.38 5.69 -3.71
C HIS A 172 19.61 6.70 -4.59
N GLU A 173 18.72 6.23 -5.49
CA GLU A 173 17.82 7.12 -6.26
C GLU A 173 16.68 7.67 -5.39
N LEU A 174 16.17 6.86 -4.46
CA LEU A 174 15.12 7.29 -3.54
C LEU A 174 15.62 8.37 -2.58
N GLU A 175 16.86 8.25 -2.10
CA GLU A 175 17.50 9.21 -1.17
C GLU A 175 17.78 10.58 -1.81
N ARG A 176 17.82 10.66 -3.15
CA ARG A 176 17.90 11.94 -3.87
C ARG A 176 16.59 12.73 -3.87
N GLN A 177 15.51 12.14 -3.37
CA GLN A 177 14.17 12.70 -3.42
C GLN A 177 13.65 12.99 -2.01
N SER A 178 12.89 14.06 -1.87
CA SER A 178 12.16 14.35 -0.63
C SER A 178 10.85 13.57 -0.61
N LEU A 179 10.89 12.34 -0.10
CA LEU A 179 9.76 11.41 -0.06
C LEU A 179 9.13 11.31 1.33
N TYR A 180 7.81 11.24 1.38
CA TYR A 180 7.09 10.80 2.57
C TYR A 180 6.92 9.27 2.51
N VAL A 181 7.46 8.56 3.51
CA VAL A 181 7.54 7.10 3.51
C VAL A 181 6.89 6.51 4.75
N LEU A 182 6.18 5.39 4.56
CA LEU A 182 5.75 4.50 5.64
C LEU A 182 6.37 3.13 5.42
N TYR A 183 6.65 2.43 6.52
CA TYR A 183 7.04 1.02 6.51
C TYR A 183 5.84 0.19 6.92
N ALA A 184 5.69 -0.98 6.29
CA ALA A 184 4.71 -1.98 6.68
C ALA A 184 5.41 -3.33 6.89
N ASN A 185 5.22 -3.92 8.07
CA ASN A 185 5.85 -5.21 8.41
C ASN A 185 5.25 -6.43 7.68
N ASP A 186 4.19 -6.21 6.93
CA ASP A 186 3.48 -7.18 6.09
C ASP A 186 2.85 -6.41 4.92
N ASN A 187 2.07 -7.09 4.10
CA ASN A 187 1.29 -6.47 3.03
C ASN A 187 0.40 -5.39 3.66
N ALA A 188 0.54 -4.16 3.21
CA ALA A 188 -0.09 -3.03 3.88
C ALA A 188 -1.63 -3.11 3.89
N ALA A 189 -2.24 -3.84 2.94
CA ALA A 189 -3.67 -4.11 2.92
C ALA A 189 -4.13 -5.17 3.95
N SER A 190 -3.22 -5.95 4.53
CA SER A 190 -3.53 -7.01 5.51
C SER A 190 -3.95 -6.46 6.87
N ASN A 191 -4.96 -7.05 7.53
CA ASN A 191 -5.40 -6.63 8.87
C ASN A 191 -4.32 -6.80 9.95
N ARG A 192 -3.30 -7.62 9.72
CA ARG A 192 -2.18 -7.85 10.65
C ARG A 192 -1.01 -6.86 10.45
N ALA A 193 -1.06 -6.05 9.41
CA ALA A 193 0.02 -5.13 9.09
C ALA A 193 0.06 -3.99 10.09
N VAL A 194 1.21 -3.81 10.72
CA VAL A 194 1.61 -2.61 11.44
C VAL A 194 2.26 -1.69 10.44
N ILE A 195 1.82 -0.42 10.41
CA ILE A 195 2.31 0.60 9.47
C ILE A 195 2.78 1.81 10.27
N ASP A 196 4.01 2.24 10.04
CA ASP A 196 4.60 3.38 10.74
C ASP A 196 5.63 4.11 9.87
N GLY A 197 5.63 5.44 9.89
CA GLY A 197 6.59 6.29 9.18
C GLY A 197 7.82 6.68 10.00
N ASN A 198 7.76 6.55 11.32
CA ASN A 198 8.83 6.91 12.25
C ASN A 198 9.60 5.69 12.80
N ALA A 199 9.13 4.48 12.48
CA ALA A 199 9.61 3.25 13.08
C ALA A 199 9.94 2.18 12.04
N PRO A 200 11.04 2.32 11.26
CA PRO A 200 11.47 1.24 10.37
C PRO A 200 11.81 -0.05 11.13
N PHE A 201 12.04 0.01 12.45
CA PHE A 201 12.29 -1.13 13.34
C PHE A 201 11.12 -2.10 13.48
N ILE A 202 9.91 -1.77 12.98
CA ILE A 202 8.85 -2.76 12.81
C ILE A 202 9.24 -3.87 11.81
N LEU A 203 10.30 -3.65 11.02
CA LEU A 203 10.97 -4.62 10.16
C LEU A 203 12.21 -5.16 10.90
N PRO A 204 12.15 -6.36 11.50
CA PRO A 204 13.27 -6.87 12.28
C PRO A 204 14.54 -7.06 11.44
N PRO A 205 15.75 -6.90 12.01
CA PRO A 205 17.01 -7.06 11.28
C PRO A 205 17.14 -8.41 10.54
N ASP A 206 16.78 -9.52 11.20
CA ASP A 206 16.86 -10.86 10.60
C ASP A 206 15.92 -11.02 9.41
N HIS A 207 14.77 -10.33 9.46
CA HIS A 207 13.81 -10.31 8.36
C HIS A 207 14.34 -9.50 7.18
N LEU A 208 14.95 -8.34 7.44
CA LEU A 208 15.60 -7.55 6.40
C LEU A 208 16.77 -8.29 5.75
N GLN A 209 17.61 -8.96 6.54
CA GLN A 209 18.71 -9.79 6.02
C GLN A 209 18.19 -10.93 5.14
N LEU A 210 17.13 -11.62 5.59
CA LEU A 210 16.44 -12.64 4.78
C LEU A 210 15.97 -12.06 3.44
N LEU A 211 15.37 -10.87 3.43
CA LEU A 211 14.85 -10.25 2.21
C LEU A 211 15.98 -9.75 1.29
N ALA A 212 17.08 -9.28 1.86
CA ALA A 212 18.25 -8.79 1.13
C ALA A 212 19.04 -9.90 0.41
N ASN A 213 18.98 -11.14 0.88
CA ASN A 213 19.86 -12.22 0.42
C ASN A 213 19.15 -13.27 -0.44
N ASP A 214 19.52 -13.36 -1.71
CA ASP A 214 18.91 -14.26 -2.71
C ASP A 214 18.99 -15.74 -2.30
N GLU A 215 20.13 -16.19 -1.78
CA GLU A 215 20.34 -17.58 -1.35
C GLU A 215 19.43 -17.92 -0.16
N GLN A 216 19.32 -17.02 0.82
CA GLN A 216 18.40 -17.18 1.94
C GLN A 216 16.95 -17.19 1.48
N ARG A 217 16.55 -16.32 0.54
CA ARG A 217 15.19 -16.33 -0.02
C ARG A 217 14.87 -17.63 -0.74
N GLN A 218 15.83 -18.19 -1.48
CA GLN A 218 15.66 -19.46 -2.20
C GLN A 218 15.46 -20.65 -1.25
N ARG A 219 16.06 -20.61 -0.05
CA ARG A 219 15.89 -21.64 1.00
C ARG A 219 14.52 -21.59 1.67
N VAL A 220 13.78 -20.50 1.58
CA VAL A 220 12.43 -20.40 2.16
C VAL A 220 11.44 -21.20 1.30
N ALA A 221 10.76 -22.15 1.94
CA ALA A 221 9.71 -22.95 1.34
C ALA A 221 8.61 -22.06 0.76
N ILE A 222 8.10 -22.41 -0.43
CA ILE A 222 7.12 -21.61 -1.18
C ILE A 222 5.91 -21.23 -0.31
N VAL A 223 5.42 -22.18 0.51
CA VAL A 223 4.28 -21.99 1.41
C VAL A 223 4.51 -20.93 2.49
N GLU A 224 5.76 -20.71 2.89
CA GLU A 224 6.14 -19.72 3.92
C GLU A 224 6.35 -18.32 3.34
N ARG A 225 6.64 -18.20 2.04
CA ARG A 225 6.94 -16.92 1.39
C ARG A 225 5.80 -15.92 1.56
N LYS A 226 4.55 -16.37 1.58
CA LYS A 226 3.38 -15.53 1.86
C LYS A 226 3.45 -14.81 3.21
N TYR A 227 4.14 -15.36 4.21
CA TYR A 227 4.25 -14.74 5.52
C TYR A 227 5.56 -13.96 5.67
N LYS A 228 6.60 -14.39 4.97
CA LYS A 228 7.95 -13.81 5.10
C LYS A 228 8.26 -12.71 4.09
N PHE A 229 7.63 -12.67 2.91
CA PHE A 229 8.07 -11.78 1.81
C PHE A 229 7.10 -10.63 1.51
N GLN A 230 6.13 -10.38 2.40
CA GLN A 230 5.06 -9.40 2.15
C GLN A 230 5.31 -8.01 2.72
N ALA A 231 6.40 -7.78 3.45
CA ALA A 231 6.71 -6.45 3.97
C ALA A 231 6.91 -5.43 2.84
N GLU A 232 6.40 -4.23 3.06
CA GLU A 232 6.29 -3.16 2.05
C GLU A 232 6.88 -1.84 2.58
N VAL A 233 7.35 -1.02 1.63
CA VAL A 233 7.67 0.38 1.82
C VAL A 233 6.68 1.19 0.99
N LEU A 234 5.99 2.13 1.62
CA LEU A 234 4.94 2.93 1.00
C LEU A 234 5.46 4.34 0.75
N VAL A 235 5.51 4.76 -0.50
CA VAL A 235 5.95 6.11 -0.90
C VAL A 235 4.73 6.93 -1.28
N ARG A 236 4.57 8.12 -0.70
CA ARG A 236 3.37 8.93 -0.95
C ARG A 236 3.38 9.58 -2.34
N THR A 237 2.23 9.54 -3.01
CA THR A 237 1.84 10.29 -4.21
C THR A 237 2.63 9.99 -5.47
N HIS A 238 3.92 10.31 -5.51
CA HIS A 238 4.78 10.26 -6.68
C HIS A 238 6.19 9.81 -6.30
N LEU A 239 6.76 8.97 -7.15
CA LEU A 239 8.15 8.57 -7.07
C LEU A 239 8.78 8.79 -8.45
N SER A 240 9.70 9.75 -8.51
CA SER A 240 10.40 10.09 -9.75
C SER A 240 11.43 9.02 -10.06
N VAL A 241 11.16 8.22 -11.09
CA VAL A 241 12.07 7.16 -11.57
C VAL A 241 11.98 7.08 -13.09
N ASN A 242 13.13 7.00 -13.75
CA ASN A 242 13.20 6.71 -15.17
C ASN A 242 13.39 5.21 -15.35
N ILE A 243 12.42 4.53 -15.96
CA ILE A 243 12.47 3.08 -16.13
C ILE A 243 13.15 2.73 -17.44
N THR A 244 14.37 2.19 -17.35
CA THR A 244 15.12 1.64 -18.47
C THR A 244 15.08 0.10 -18.45
N ALA A 245 15.64 -0.52 -19.49
CA ALA A 245 15.75 -1.99 -19.55
C ALA A 245 16.56 -2.56 -18.37
N GLU A 246 17.53 -1.82 -17.83
CA GLU A 246 18.36 -2.25 -16.71
C GLU A 246 17.59 -2.31 -15.39
N ASN A 247 16.48 -1.57 -15.28
CA ASN A 247 15.62 -1.61 -14.10
C ASN A 247 14.66 -2.80 -14.10
N ILE A 248 14.48 -3.50 -15.21
CA ILE A 248 13.42 -4.52 -15.34
C ILE A 248 14.01 -5.91 -15.10
N LEU A 249 13.41 -6.63 -14.15
CA LEU A 249 13.68 -8.04 -13.84
C LEU A 249 12.69 -8.99 -14.51
#